data_AF-A0AAV1AFX8-F1
#
_entry.id   AF-A0AAV1AFX8-F1
#
_cell.length_a   1.000
_cell.length_b   1.000
_cell.length_c   1.000
_cell.angle_alpha   90.00
_cell.angle_beta   90.00
_cell.angle_gamma   90.00
#
_symmetry.space_group_name_H-M   'P 1'
#
loop_
_entity.id
_entity.type
_entity.pdbx_description
1 polymer ?
#
loop_
_entity_poly.entity_id
_entity_poly.type
_entity_poly.pdbx_seq_one_letter_code
_entity_poly.pdbx_strand_id
1 'polypeptide(L)'
;MASRSYANLLDLAGGGDLLDIPHTPRTLPRVMTVPGIISDLDGESDVSSSGCRERKIIVANMLPLQAKRDIDTAKWCFSWDEDSILLQLKDGFSSDTEVIYVGSLKAEIDASEQDEVAQKLLDDFNCVPTFLPHDLQKKFYLGFCKQQLWPLFHYMLPICSDHGDRFDRVLWQAYVSANKIFADKVMEVINPDDDFVWVHDYHLMVLPTFLRKRFNRVKLGFFLHSPFPSSEIYRTLP
;
A
#
# COMPACT_ATOMS: atom_id res chain seq x y z
N MET A 1 21.71 24.61 -12.50
CA MET A 1 20.63 24.28 -13.45
C MET A 1 20.05 22.94 -13.03
N ALA A 2 18.88 22.93 -12.39
CA ALA A 2 18.21 21.68 -12.02
C ALA A 2 17.47 21.15 -13.25
N SER A 3 17.75 19.90 -13.64
CA SER A 3 17.05 19.21 -14.72
C SER A 3 15.56 19.09 -14.39
N ARG A 4 14.70 19.66 -15.23
CA ARG A 4 13.22 19.59 -15.11
C ARG A 4 12.65 18.39 -15.88
N SER A 5 13.24 17.20 -15.72
CA SER A 5 12.66 15.96 -16.26
C SER A 5 11.97 15.17 -15.14
N TYR A 6 10.95 15.78 -14.51
CA TYR A 6 10.01 15.06 -13.66
C TYR A 6 8.65 15.14 -14.35
N ALA A 7 8.32 14.13 -15.15
CA ALA A 7 6.92 13.86 -15.42
C ALA A 7 6.35 13.25 -14.13
N ASN A 8 5.53 14.00 -13.41
CA ASN A 8 4.80 13.44 -12.29
C ASN A 8 3.74 12.52 -12.86
N LEU A 9 3.75 11.24 -12.48
CA LEU A 9 2.75 10.27 -12.94
C LEU A 9 1.32 10.82 -12.76
N LEU A 10 1.07 11.58 -11.69
CA LEU A 10 -0.23 12.21 -11.45
C LEU A 10 -0.66 13.22 -12.54
N ASP A 11 0.26 13.83 -13.26
CA ASP A 11 -0.07 14.81 -14.31
C ASP A 11 -0.73 14.14 -15.52
N LEU A 12 -0.55 12.82 -15.68
CA LEU A 12 -1.25 12.01 -16.70
C LEU A 12 -2.75 11.86 -16.41
N ALA A 13 -3.18 12.18 -15.19
CA ALA A 13 -4.58 12.17 -14.78
C ALA A 13 -5.39 13.37 -15.32
N GLY A 14 -4.75 14.35 -15.98
CA GLY A 14 -5.44 15.54 -16.49
C GLY A 14 -5.78 16.52 -15.37
N GLY A 15 -5.46 17.80 -15.59
CA GLY A 15 -5.75 18.87 -14.65
C GLY A 15 -7.26 19.11 -14.50
N GLY A 16 -7.83 18.61 -13.41
CA GLY A 16 -9.21 18.84 -13.01
C GLY A 16 -9.50 18.15 -11.68
N ASP A 17 -9.87 18.93 -10.67
CA ASP A 17 -10.35 18.57 -9.32
C ASP A 17 -10.60 17.08 -9.01
N LEU A 18 -9.53 16.35 -8.69
CA LEU A 18 -9.58 15.09 -7.93
C LEU A 18 -9.47 15.34 -6.40
N LEU A 19 -9.59 16.61 -6.00
CA LEU A 19 -9.26 17.13 -4.67
C LEU A 19 -10.48 17.62 -3.87
N ASP A 20 -11.67 17.04 -4.06
CA ASP A 20 -12.71 17.20 -3.04
C ASP A 20 -12.54 16.12 -1.97
N ILE A 21 -11.97 16.53 -0.84
CA ILE A 21 -11.82 15.73 0.38
C ILE A 21 -12.94 16.15 1.33
N PRO A 22 -13.97 15.33 1.58
CA PRO A 22 -14.86 15.55 2.71
C PRO A 22 -14.08 15.29 4.00
N HIS A 23 -14.02 16.29 4.90
CA HIS A 23 -13.61 16.07 6.29
C HIS A 23 -14.67 15.23 6.99
N THR A 24 -14.36 13.96 7.26
CA THR A 24 -15.12 13.12 8.18
C THR A 24 -14.63 13.37 9.61
N PRO A 25 -15.48 13.82 10.54
CA PRO A 25 -15.10 13.95 11.93
C PRO A 25 -15.42 12.64 12.65
N ARG A 26 -14.39 11.79 12.86
CA ARG A 26 -14.44 10.74 13.89
C ARG A 26 -13.11 10.70 14.63
N THR A 27 -13.03 11.53 15.66
CA THR A 27 -11.97 11.59 16.65
C THR A 27 -12.08 10.37 17.57
N LEU A 28 -11.18 9.40 17.43
CA LEU A 28 -10.85 8.49 18.53
C LEU A 28 -9.81 9.17 19.44
N PRO A 29 -9.82 8.90 20.76
CA PRO A 29 -9.08 9.70 21.72
C PRO A 29 -7.58 9.44 21.61
N ARG A 30 -6.80 10.50 21.38
CA ARG A 30 -5.34 10.49 21.49
C ARG A 30 -4.96 10.46 22.97
N VAL A 31 -4.27 9.42 23.41
CA VAL A 31 -3.56 9.42 24.69
C VAL A 31 -2.27 10.19 24.50
N MET A 32 -2.23 11.44 24.97
CA MET A 32 -1.00 12.21 25.14
C MET A 32 -0.39 11.87 26.51
N THR A 33 0.79 11.25 26.53
CA THR A 33 1.65 11.29 27.71
C THR A 33 2.50 12.56 27.63
N VAL A 34 2.27 13.46 28.58
CA VAL A 34 3.03 14.70 28.76
C VAL A 34 4.41 14.36 29.33
N PRO A 35 5.52 14.92 28.83
CA PRO A 35 6.82 14.78 29.49
C PRO A 35 6.81 15.59 30.80
N GLY A 36 6.88 14.88 31.93
CA GLY A 36 7.00 15.47 33.26
C GLY A 36 8.34 16.18 33.45
N ILE A 37 8.27 17.33 34.11
CA ILE A 37 9.38 18.15 34.60
C ILE A 37 10.32 17.33 35.47
N ILE A 38 11.63 17.43 35.18
CA ILE A 38 12.73 16.82 35.93
C ILE A 38 12.79 17.45 37.33
N SER A 39 12.67 16.64 38.39
CA SER A 39 13.23 16.95 39.70
C SER A 39 14.33 15.94 40.00
N ASP A 40 15.56 16.43 40.10
CA ASP A 40 16.74 15.67 40.51
C ASP A 40 16.53 15.08 41.90
N LEU A 41 16.53 13.75 42.02
CA LEU A 41 16.77 13.02 43.27
C LEU A 41 17.23 11.60 42.91
N ASP A 42 18.48 11.29 43.31
CA ASP A 42 19.16 10.02 43.13
C ASP A 42 18.34 8.83 43.66
N GLY A 43 18.08 7.86 42.79
CA GLY A 43 17.46 6.59 43.13
C GLY A 43 17.53 5.64 41.94
N GLU A 44 18.35 4.60 42.06
CA GLU A 44 18.38 3.47 41.12
C GLU A 44 16.96 2.96 40.88
N SER A 45 16.44 3.24 39.69
CA SER A 45 15.21 2.65 39.19
C SER A 45 15.50 2.22 37.77
N ASP A 46 15.33 0.93 37.52
CA ASP A 46 15.31 0.34 36.18
C ASP A 46 14.28 1.11 35.35
N VAL A 47 14.78 2.10 34.59
CA VAL A 47 14.04 2.67 33.48
C VAL A 47 13.96 1.54 32.48
N SER A 48 12.88 0.76 32.60
CA SER A 48 12.36 -0.05 31.53
C SER A 48 12.06 0.93 30.40
N SER A 49 13.08 1.21 29.56
CA SER A 49 12.86 1.79 28.26
C SER A 49 11.84 0.88 27.63
N SER A 50 10.59 1.33 27.52
CA SER A 50 9.63 0.71 26.63
C SER A 50 10.30 0.77 25.26
N GLY A 51 10.95 -0.33 24.87
CA GLY A 51 11.75 -0.36 23.66
C GLY A 51 10.85 0.13 22.53
N CYS A 52 11.28 1.19 21.85
CA CYS A 52 10.61 1.66 20.65
C CYS A 52 10.71 0.51 19.64
N ARG A 53 9.66 -0.32 19.58
CA ARG A 53 9.61 -1.45 18.65
C ARG A 53 9.59 -0.86 17.26
N GLU A 54 10.59 -1.22 16.45
CA GLU A 54 10.62 -0.79 15.06
C GLU A 54 9.38 -1.36 14.37
N ARG A 55 8.60 -0.51 13.70
CA ARG A 55 7.38 -0.93 13.01
C ARG A 55 7.51 -0.71 11.51
N LYS A 56 7.24 -1.76 10.74
CA LYS A 56 7.36 -1.77 9.28
C LYS A 56 6.01 -2.08 8.67
N ILE A 57 5.60 -1.24 7.73
CA ILE A 57 4.35 -1.39 6.98
C ILE A 57 4.72 -1.86 5.58
N ILE A 58 4.48 -3.13 5.28
CA ILE A 58 4.66 -3.72 3.96
C ILE A 58 3.37 -3.54 3.18
N VAL A 59 3.45 -2.84 2.04
CA VAL A 59 2.30 -2.52 1.20
C VAL A 59 2.46 -3.20 -0.15
N ALA A 60 1.52 -4.07 -0.51
CA ALA A 60 1.55 -4.81 -1.77
C ALA A 60 0.14 -5.01 -2.34
N ASN A 61 0.04 -5.43 -3.60
CA ASN A 61 -1.25 -5.67 -4.24
C ASN A 61 -2.09 -6.72 -3.48
N MET A 62 -1.44 -7.79 -3.00
CA MET A 62 -2.12 -8.90 -2.32
C MET A 62 -1.51 -9.12 -0.94
N LEU A 63 -2.36 -9.38 0.06
CA LEU A 63 -1.92 -9.84 1.37
C LEU A 63 -1.28 -11.23 1.27
N PRO A 64 -0.30 -11.55 2.14
CA PRO A 64 0.29 -12.89 2.26
C PRO A 64 -0.65 -13.86 3.00
N LEU A 65 -1.94 -13.85 2.66
CA LEU A 65 -2.97 -14.66 3.29
C LEU A 65 -3.74 -15.48 2.25
N GLN A 66 -4.15 -16.66 2.69
CA GLN A 66 -5.17 -17.47 2.03
C GLN A 66 -6.50 -17.25 2.74
N ALA A 67 -7.54 -16.91 1.98
CA ALA A 67 -8.90 -16.75 2.47
C ALA A 67 -9.75 -17.89 1.92
N LYS A 68 -10.45 -18.61 2.80
CA LYS A 68 -11.37 -19.69 2.44
C LYS A 68 -12.69 -19.47 3.15
N ARG A 69 -13.80 -19.65 2.43
CA ARG A 69 -15.13 -19.66 3.04
C ARG A 69 -15.45 -21.10 3.45
N ASP A 70 -15.67 -21.28 4.75
CA ASP A 70 -16.08 -22.55 5.32
C ASP A 70 -17.50 -22.91 4.83
N ILE A 71 -17.67 -24.12 4.33
CA ILE A 71 -18.90 -24.55 3.66
C ILE A 71 -20.02 -24.81 4.68
N ASP A 72 -19.66 -25.29 5.87
CA ASP A 72 -20.61 -25.73 6.89
C ASP A 72 -21.10 -24.56 7.76
N THR A 73 -20.19 -23.62 8.07
CA THR A 73 -20.46 -22.46 8.93
C THR A 73 -20.71 -21.17 8.16
N ALA A 74 -20.44 -21.15 6.85
CA ALA A 74 -20.45 -19.98 5.97
C ALA A 74 -19.49 -18.85 6.38
N LYS A 75 -18.58 -19.09 7.35
CA LYS A 75 -17.64 -18.10 7.89
C LYS A 75 -16.32 -18.08 7.12
N TRP A 76 -15.61 -16.96 7.22
CA TRP A 76 -14.27 -16.81 6.66
C TRP A 76 -13.18 -17.38 7.57
N CYS A 77 -12.34 -18.22 6.97
CA CYS A 77 -11.14 -18.79 7.56
C CYS A 77 -9.91 -18.24 6.83
N PHE A 78 -8.90 -17.81 7.61
CA PHE A 78 -7.69 -17.21 7.10
C PHE A 78 -6.47 -17.99 7.59
N SER A 79 -5.46 -18.11 6.74
CA SER A 79 -4.16 -18.68 7.09
C SER A 79 -3.05 -17.95 6.35
N TRP A 80 -1.84 -17.98 6.88
CA TRP A 80 -0.66 -17.47 6.19
C TRP A 80 -0.42 -18.22 4.87
N ASP A 81 0.02 -17.48 3.86
CA ASP A 81 0.50 -18.02 2.59
C ASP A 81 2.02 -18.19 2.68
N GLU A 82 2.48 -19.38 3.09
CA GLU A 82 3.90 -19.68 3.36
C GLU A 82 4.80 -19.52 2.12
N ASP A 83 4.21 -19.63 0.92
CA ASP A 83 4.90 -19.42 -0.36
C ASP A 83 5.01 -17.93 -0.74
N SER A 84 4.41 -17.02 0.04
CA SER A 84 4.44 -15.59 -0.23
C SER A 84 5.81 -15.00 0.09
N ILE A 85 6.46 -14.44 -0.93
CA ILE A 85 7.70 -13.66 -0.76
C ILE A 85 7.51 -12.53 0.26
N LEU A 86 6.32 -11.91 0.30
CA LEU A 86 6.02 -10.84 1.26
C LEU A 86 6.07 -11.32 2.70
N LEU A 87 5.62 -12.56 2.97
CA LEU A 87 5.71 -13.15 4.30
C LEU A 87 7.17 -13.39 4.67
N GLN A 88 7.95 -13.94 3.73
CA GLN A 88 9.37 -14.26 3.93
C GLN A 88 10.24 -13.01 4.17
N LEU A 89 9.82 -11.83 3.70
CA LEU A 89 10.53 -10.58 3.99
C LEU A 89 10.65 -10.30 5.50
N LYS A 90 9.68 -10.76 6.31
CA LYS A 90 9.72 -10.58 7.76
C LYS A 90 10.94 -11.23 8.40
N ASP A 91 11.43 -12.33 7.82
CA ASP A 91 12.53 -13.13 8.36
C ASP A 91 13.87 -12.39 8.25
N GLY A 92 13.93 -11.34 7.41
CA GLY A 92 15.07 -10.43 7.31
C GLY A 92 15.09 -9.33 8.37
N PHE A 93 14.04 -9.20 9.19
CA PHE A 93 13.97 -8.21 10.27
C PHE A 93 14.36 -8.79 11.62
N SER A 94 14.64 -7.91 12.58
CA SER A 94 14.89 -8.31 13.96
C SER A 94 13.61 -8.83 14.62
N SER A 95 13.76 -9.70 15.62
CA SER A 95 12.62 -10.34 16.30
C SER A 95 11.70 -9.38 17.07
N ASP A 96 12.18 -8.17 17.35
CA ASP A 96 11.44 -7.07 17.98
C ASP A 96 10.74 -6.14 16.96
N THR A 97 10.96 -6.35 15.66
CA THR A 97 10.28 -5.60 14.60
C THR A 97 8.82 -6.07 14.47
N GLU A 98 7.88 -5.14 14.60
CA GLU A 98 6.48 -5.36 14.28
C GLU A 98 6.23 -5.13 12.79
N VAL A 99 5.62 -6.10 12.11
CA VAL A 99 5.32 -6.02 10.68
C VAL A 99 3.81 -5.99 10.47
N ILE A 100 3.35 -4.93 9.80
CA ILE A 100 1.96 -4.76 9.37
C ILE A 100 1.91 -4.91 7.85
N TYR A 101 0.94 -5.66 7.35
CA TYR A 101 0.72 -5.85 5.92
C TYR A 101 -0.51 -5.09 5.45
N VAL A 102 -0.40 -4.35 4.35
CA VAL A 102 -1.53 -3.68 3.69
C VAL A 102 -1.67 -4.24 2.28
N GLY A 103 -2.84 -4.78 1.95
CA GLY A 103 -3.03 -5.54 0.72
C GLY A 103 -4.49 -5.89 0.44
N SER A 104 -4.84 -6.30 -0.78
CA SER A 104 -6.13 -6.94 -1.06
C SER A 104 -6.10 -8.43 -0.75
N LEU A 105 -7.26 -9.03 -0.49
CA LEU A 105 -7.40 -10.48 -0.40
C LEU A 105 -7.56 -11.10 -1.79
N LYS A 106 -7.16 -12.36 -1.94
CA LYS A 106 -7.40 -13.17 -3.14
C LYS A 106 -8.86 -13.72 -3.20
N ALA A 107 -9.78 -13.12 -2.44
CA ALA A 107 -11.18 -13.51 -2.34
C ALA A 107 -12.06 -12.25 -2.27
N GLU A 108 -13.28 -12.36 -2.82
CA GLU A 108 -14.26 -11.28 -2.80
C GLU A 108 -15.08 -11.36 -1.51
N ILE A 109 -15.05 -10.29 -0.71
CA ILE A 109 -15.75 -10.20 0.57
C ILE A 109 -16.93 -9.24 0.42
N ASP A 110 -18.13 -9.72 0.77
CA ASP A 110 -19.35 -8.92 0.73
C ASP A 110 -19.23 -7.70 1.65
N ALA A 111 -19.77 -6.55 1.21
CA ALA A 111 -19.64 -5.28 1.93
C ALA A 111 -20.15 -5.34 3.38
N SER A 112 -21.15 -6.20 3.67
CA SER A 112 -21.68 -6.40 5.02
C SER A 112 -20.71 -7.14 5.96
N GLU A 113 -19.74 -7.88 5.42
CA GLU A 113 -18.78 -8.69 6.19
C GLU A 113 -17.41 -8.00 6.30
N GLN A 114 -17.16 -6.93 5.53
CA GLN A 114 -15.85 -6.30 5.40
C GLN A 114 -15.29 -5.78 6.72
N ASP A 115 -16.12 -5.17 7.57
CA ASP A 115 -15.68 -4.63 8.87
C ASP A 115 -15.26 -5.75 9.84
N GLU A 116 -16.04 -6.85 9.89
CA GLU A 116 -15.72 -8.02 10.72
C GLU A 116 -14.42 -8.68 10.24
N VAL A 117 -14.27 -8.86 8.92
CA VAL A 117 -13.06 -9.42 8.32
C VAL A 117 -11.85 -8.51 8.57
N ALA A 118 -11.99 -7.19 8.41
CA ALA A 118 -10.89 -6.25 8.64
C ALA A 118 -10.40 -6.28 10.09
N GLN A 119 -11.32 -6.30 11.06
CA GLN A 119 -10.96 -6.39 12.46
C GLN A 119 -10.23 -7.71 12.77
N LYS A 120 -10.78 -8.83 12.28
CA LYS A 120 -10.16 -10.15 12.47
C LYS A 120 -8.74 -10.22 11.87
N LEU A 121 -8.55 -9.69 10.66
CA LEU A 121 -7.25 -9.71 10.00
C LEU A 121 -6.22 -8.82 10.70
N LEU A 122 -6.64 -7.71 11.29
CA LEU A 122 -5.77 -6.85 12.07
C LEU A 122 -5.34 -7.56 13.37
N ASP A 123 -6.30 -8.11 14.11
CA ASP A 123 -6.05 -8.72 15.42
C ASP A 123 -5.23 -10.03 15.34
N ASP A 124 -5.57 -10.90 14.38
CA ASP A 124 -4.96 -12.23 14.28
C ASP A 124 -3.68 -12.25 13.42
N PHE A 125 -3.55 -11.31 12.46
CA PHE A 125 -2.52 -11.36 11.42
C PHE A 125 -1.75 -10.04 11.19
N ASN A 126 -2.04 -8.95 11.92
CA ASN A 126 -1.50 -7.62 11.61
C ASN A 126 -1.68 -7.23 10.13
N CYS A 127 -2.79 -7.64 9.53
CA CYS A 127 -3.12 -7.39 8.13
C CYS A 127 -4.27 -6.39 8.01
N VAL A 128 -4.08 -5.36 7.20
CA VAL A 128 -5.08 -4.36 6.85
C VAL A 128 -5.59 -4.65 5.43
N PRO A 129 -6.79 -5.22 5.28
CA PRO A 129 -7.33 -5.50 3.97
C PRO A 129 -7.74 -4.21 3.23
N THR A 130 -7.43 -4.19 1.94
CA THR A 130 -7.85 -3.15 1.01
C THR A 130 -8.92 -3.72 0.09
N PHE A 131 -10.18 -3.40 0.40
CA PHE A 131 -11.32 -3.79 -0.42
C PHE A 131 -11.50 -2.79 -1.57
N LEU A 132 -11.31 -3.28 -2.79
CA LEU A 132 -11.55 -2.50 -4.01
C LEU A 132 -12.91 -2.90 -4.61
N PRO A 133 -13.72 -1.95 -5.10
CA PRO A 133 -14.88 -2.29 -5.92
C PRO A 133 -14.48 -3.17 -7.11
N HIS A 134 -15.27 -4.21 -7.41
CA HIS A 134 -14.95 -5.21 -8.43
C HIS A 134 -14.56 -4.60 -9.80
N ASP A 135 -15.34 -3.63 -10.30
CA ASP A 135 -15.03 -2.94 -11.58
C ASP A 135 -13.70 -2.16 -11.52
N LEU A 136 -13.43 -1.50 -10.39
CA LEU A 136 -12.18 -0.79 -10.18
C LEU A 136 -11.00 -1.77 -10.14
N GLN A 137 -11.11 -2.87 -9.39
CA GLN A 137 -10.08 -3.89 -9.29
C GLN A 137 -9.76 -4.50 -10.66
N LYS A 138 -10.79 -4.80 -11.46
CA LYS A 138 -10.62 -5.32 -12.82
C LYS A 138 -9.86 -4.34 -13.73
N LYS A 139 -10.26 -3.06 -13.75
CA LYS A 139 -9.61 -2.03 -14.56
C LYS A 139 -8.19 -1.72 -14.10
N PHE A 140 -7.97 -1.67 -12.79
CA PHE A 140 -6.68 -1.48 -12.16
C PHE A 140 -5.71 -2.62 -12.49
N TYR A 141 -6.10 -3.86 -12.16
CA TYR A 141 -5.20 -5.01 -12.21
C TYR A 141 -5.14 -5.60 -13.63
N LEU A 142 -6.26 -6.09 -14.16
CA LEU A 142 -6.26 -6.73 -15.49
C LEU A 142 -6.07 -5.70 -16.60
N GLY A 143 -6.67 -4.52 -16.47
CA GLY A 143 -6.50 -3.43 -17.42
C GLY A 143 -5.11 -2.81 -17.35
N PHE A 144 -4.88 -1.88 -16.43
CA PHE A 144 -3.65 -1.10 -16.44
C PHE A 144 -2.40 -1.92 -16.09
N CYS A 145 -2.43 -2.68 -15.00
CA CYS A 145 -1.24 -3.41 -14.55
C CYS A 145 -0.83 -4.51 -15.55
N LYS A 146 -1.77 -5.37 -15.98
CA LYS A 146 -1.45 -6.52 -16.83
C LYS A 146 -1.42 -6.23 -18.33
N GLN A 147 -2.20 -5.26 -18.85
CA GLN A 147 -2.18 -4.93 -20.29
C GLN A 147 -1.21 -3.80 -20.63
N GLN A 148 -0.86 -2.91 -19.70
CA GLN A 148 0.05 -1.78 -19.99
C GLN A 148 1.39 -1.88 -19.27
N LEU A 149 1.42 -1.89 -17.93
CA LEU A 149 2.68 -1.86 -17.16
C LEU A 149 3.50 -3.14 -17.34
N TRP A 150 2.87 -4.31 -17.22
CA TRP A 150 3.58 -5.59 -17.31
C TRP A 150 4.25 -5.79 -18.68
N PRO A 151 3.58 -5.60 -19.83
CA PRO A 151 4.23 -5.70 -21.13
C PRO A 151 5.35 -4.66 -21.33
N LEU A 152 5.14 -3.42 -20.88
CA LEU A 152 6.15 -2.36 -20.93
C LEU A 152 7.44 -2.76 -20.19
N PHE A 153 7.31 -3.25 -18.96
CA PHE A 153 8.45 -3.63 -18.12
C PHE A 153 9.19 -4.85 -18.66
N HIS A 154 8.52 -5.71 -19.41
CA HIS A 154 9.09 -6.92 -20.00
C HIS A 154 9.45 -6.78 -21.48
N TYR A 155 9.55 -5.55 -22.02
CA TYR A 155 9.92 -5.29 -23.42
C TYR A 155 8.96 -5.95 -24.44
N MET A 156 7.73 -6.26 -24.03
CA MET A 156 6.67 -6.79 -24.89
C MET A 156 5.84 -5.65 -25.48
N LEU A 157 6.51 -4.74 -26.20
CA LEU A 157 5.81 -3.64 -26.87
C LEU A 157 4.95 -4.18 -28.03
N PRO A 158 3.73 -3.66 -28.23
CA PRO A 158 2.93 -4.02 -29.40
C PRO A 158 3.69 -3.63 -30.67
N ILE A 159 3.98 -4.62 -31.51
CA ILE A 159 4.78 -4.47 -32.74
C ILE A 159 3.96 -3.82 -33.88
N CYS A 160 2.63 -3.75 -33.74
CA CYS A 160 1.71 -3.26 -34.78
C CYS A 160 0.89 -2.04 -34.32
N SER A 161 0.85 -1.01 -35.16
CA SER A 161 0.10 0.24 -34.94
C SER A 161 -1.42 0.09 -34.85
N ASP A 162 -1.96 -1.04 -35.29
CA ASP A 162 -3.41 -1.37 -35.20
C ASP A 162 -3.77 -2.21 -33.96
N HIS A 163 -2.78 -2.60 -33.15
CA HIS A 163 -2.93 -3.44 -31.95
C HIS A 163 -2.24 -2.87 -30.70
N GLY A 164 -1.56 -1.73 -30.81
CA GLY A 164 -1.12 -0.97 -29.66
C GLY A 164 -2.28 -0.14 -29.15
N ASP A 165 -3.04 -0.66 -28.17
CA ASP A 165 -4.06 0.13 -27.50
C ASP A 165 -3.42 1.46 -27.06
N ARG A 166 -3.93 2.55 -27.63
CA ARG A 166 -3.55 3.91 -27.22
C ARG A 166 -3.69 3.97 -25.70
N PHE A 167 -2.78 4.67 -25.03
CA PHE A 167 -2.83 4.83 -23.58
C PHE A 167 -4.23 5.16 -23.10
N ASP A 168 -4.84 4.20 -22.42
CA ASP A 168 -6.21 4.33 -21.95
C ASP A 168 -6.22 5.15 -20.66
N ARG A 169 -6.66 6.40 -20.78
CA ARG A 169 -6.80 7.32 -19.65
C ARG A 169 -7.77 6.80 -18.59
N VAL A 170 -8.79 6.03 -18.97
CA VAL A 170 -9.74 5.45 -18.00
C VAL A 170 -9.05 4.37 -17.16
N LEU A 171 -8.23 3.52 -17.77
CA LEU A 171 -7.42 2.54 -17.04
C LEU A 171 -6.38 3.21 -16.15
N TRP A 172 -5.76 4.30 -16.62
CA TRP A 172 -4.87 5.11 -15.80
C TRP A 172 -5.58 5.70 -14.57
N GLN A 173 -6.79 6.26 -14.74
CA GLN A 173 -7.57 6.78 -13.62
C GLN A 173 -7.95 5.69 -12.62
N ALA A 174 -8.30 4.50 -13.11
CA ALA A 174 -8.56 3.35 -12.25
C ALA A 174 -7.30 2.96 -11.44
N TYR A 175 -6.12 3.00 -12.07
CA TYR A 175 -4.85 2.74 -11.39
C TYR A 175 -4.54 3.76 -10.29
N VAL A 176 -4.69 5.05 -10.58
CA VAL A 176 -4.50 6.14 -9.61
C VAL A 176 -5.52 6.02 -8.46
N SER A 177 -6.78 5.72 -8.78
CA SER A 177 -7.85 5.58 -7.78
C SER A 177 -7.62 4.39 -6.85
N ALA A 178 -7.20 3.24 -7.38
CA ALA A 178 -6.81 2.10 -6.55
C ALA A 178 -5.63 2.45 -5.64
N ASN A 179 -4.57 3.07 -6.18
CA ASN A 179 -3.41 3.51 -5.41
C ASN A 179 -3.78 4.50 -4.30
N LYS A 180 -4.78 5.36 -4.53
CA LYS A 180 -5.31 6.28 -3.51
C LYS A 180 -5.99 5.50 -2.38
N ILE A 181 -6.84 4.51 -2.69
CA ILE A 181 -7.49 3.68 -1.67
C ILE A 181 -6.46 2.91 -0.82
N PHE A 182 -5.42 2.34 -1.45
CA PHE A 182 -4.31 1.74 -0.72
C PHE A 182 -3.57 2.75 0.17
N ALA A 183 -3.32 3.96 -0.33
CA ALA A 183 -2.69 5.02 0.46
C ALA A 183 -3.56 5.38 1.68
N ASP A 184 -4.88 5.50 1.51
CA ASP A 184 -5.82 5.77 2.59
C ASP A 184 -5.75 4.66 3.66
N LYS A 185 -5.66 3.38 3.24
CA LYS A 185 -5.46 2.25 4.18
C LYS A 185 -4.14 2.28 4.94
N VAL A 186 -3.05 2.71 4.30
CA VAL A 186 -1.78 2.93 5.02
C VAL A 186 -1.92 4.07 6.03
N MET A 187 -2.64 5.13 5.68
CA MET A 187 -2.86 6.29 6.56
C MET A 187 -3.68 5.95 7.80
N GLU A 188 -4.51 4.89 7.77
CA GLU A 188 -5.27 4.42 8.94
C GLU A 188 -4.37 3.86 10.05
N VAL A 189 -3.19 3.33 9.73
CA VAL A 189 -2.32 2.59 10.69
C VAL A 189 -0.95 3.22 10.94
N ILE A 190 -0.49 4.09 10.03
CA ILE A 190 0.85 4.67 10.10
C ILE A 190 1.02 5.68 11.23
N ASN A 191 2.14 5.55 11.95
CA ASN A 191 2.76 6.61 12.73
C ASN A 191 3.89 7.23 11.89
N PRO A 192 3.70 8.43 11.32
CA PRO A 192 4.60 8.98 10.30
C PRO A 192 6.00 9.35 10.79
N ASP A 193 6.19 9.51 12.10
CA ASP A 193 7.49 9.89 12.69
C ASP A 193 8.40 8.66 12.90
N ASP A 194 7.80 7.51 13.20
CA ASP A 194 8.51 6.31 13.62
C ASP A 194 8.54 5.21 12.55
N ASP A 195 7.41 5.00 11.87
CA ASP A 195 7.22 3.84 10.98
C ASP A 195 8.00 3.94 9.67
N PHE A 196 8.35 2.76 9.14
CA PHE A 196 8.84 2.62 7.78
C PHE A 196 7.78 1.99 6.87
N VAL A 197 7.44 2.66 5.78
CA VAL A 197 6.55 2.12 4.74
C VAL A 197 7.38 1.53 3.61
N TRP A 198 7.17 0.26 3.29
CA TRP A 198 7.81 -0.41 2.16
C TRP A 198 6.77 -0.84 1.12
N VAL A 199 6.77 -0.17 -0.02
CA VAL A 199 5.80 -0.41 -1.10
C VAL A 199 6.40 -1.38 -2.13
N HIS A 200 5.64 -2.39 -2.52
CA HIS A 200 6.09 -3.45 -3.41
C HIS A 200 5.35 -3.44 -4.76
N ASP A 201 6.18 -3.56 -5.79
CA ASP A 201 5.86 -3.86 -7.17
C ASP A 201 5.15 -2.76 -7.99
N TYR A 202 5.05 -3.00 -9.29
CA TYR A 202 4.50 -2.05 -10.26
C TYR A 202 3.02 -1.71 -10.05
N HIS A 203 2.30 -2.51 -9.26
CA HIS A 203 0.90 -2.26 -8.92
C HIS A 203 0.69 -0.95 -8.13
N LEU A 204 1.69 -0.53 -7.35
CA LEU A 204 1.53 0.55 -6.37
C LEU A 204 2.55 1.69 -6.53
N MET A 205 2.98 1.99 -7.76
CA MET A 205 4.03 2.98 -8.03
C MET A 205 3.61 4.42 -7.72
N VAL A 206 2.31 4.72 -7.73
CA VAL A 206 1.79 6.09 -7.47
C VAL A 206 1.56 6.32 -5.98
N LEU A 207 1.32 5.25 -5.21
CA LEU A 207 1.05 5.28 -3.77
C LEU A 207 2.03 6.16 -2.96
N PRO A 208 3.37 6.08 -3.16
CA PRO A 208 4.31 6.94 -2.43
C PRO A 208 4.03 8.44 -2.55
N THR A 209 3.49 8.88 -3.69
CA THR A 209 3.15 10.29 -3.93
C THR A 209 2.02 10.75 -3.02
N PHE A 210 1.01 9.90 -2.77
CA PHE A 210 -0.08 10.21 -1.85
C PHE A 210 0.40 10.31 -0.41
N LEU A 211 1.27 9.39 0.01
CA LEU A 211 1.85 9.40 1.36
C LEU A 211 2.70 10.66 1.59
N ARG A 212 3.60 11.00 0.65
CA ARG A 212 4.46 12.19 0.77
C ARG A 212 3.69 13.52 0.76
N LYS A 213 2.53 13.56 0.08
CA LYS A 213 1.65 14.74 0.10
C LYS A 213 1.03 14.98 1.49
N ARG A 214 0.77 13.92 2.26
CA ARG A 214 0.23 14.03 3.64
C ARG A 214 1.32 14.10 4.70
N PHE A 215 2.37 13.30 4.55
CA PHE A 215 3.47 13.14 5.49
C PHE A 215 4.78 13.36 4.76
N ASN A 216 5.25 14.62 4.72
CA ASN A 216 6.44 15.00 3.96
C ASN A 216 7.72 14.24 4.41
N ARG A 217 7.81 13.84 5.67
CA ARG A 217 8.97 13.19 6.30
C ARG A 217 8.84 11.67 6.46
N VAL A 218 7.76 11.05 5.96
CA VAL A 218 7.56 9.60 6.08
C VAL A 218 8.76 8.81 5.56
N LYS A 219 9.20 7.81 6.32
CA LYS A 219 10.25 6.88 5.86
C LYS A 219 9.62 5.92 4.86
N LEU A 220 10.08 5.96 3.61
CA LEU A 220 9.46 5.23 2.52
C LEU A 220 10.50 4.53 1.65
N GLY A 221 10.32 3.23 1.44
CA GLY A 221 11.00 2.43 0.45
C GLY A 221 10.05 1.96 -0.65
N PHE A 222 10.59 1.76 -1.85
CA PHE A 222 9.87 1.13 -2.96
C PHE A 222 10.76 0.04 -3.55
N PHE A 223 10.20 -1.15 -3.80
CA PHE A 223 10.88 -2.25 -4.45
C PHE A 223 10.08 -2.77 -5.63
N LEU A 224 10.67 -2.76 -6.82
CA LEU A 224 10.07 -3.29 -8.04
C LEU A 224 10.55 -4.73 -8.25
N HIS A 225 9.62 -5.69 -8.32
CA HIS A 225 9.96 -7.11 -8.54
C HIS A 225 10.19 -7.44 -10.01
N SER A 226 9.61 -6.63 -10.90
CA SER A 226 9.84 -6.72 -12.35
C SER A 226 11.16 -6.03 -12.75
N PRO A 227 11.73 -6.36 -13.92
CA PRO A 227 12.78 -5.53 -14.49
C PRO A 227 12.29 -4.09 -14.71
N PHE A 228 13.22 -3.13 -14.62
CA PHE A 228 12.95 -1.77 -15.08
C PHE A 228 13.40 -1.65 -16.54
N PRO A 229 12.52 -1.20 -17.46
CA PRO A 229 12.87 -1.13 -18.87
C PRO A 229 13.89 -0.02 -19.14
N SER A 230 14.57 -0.08 -20.28
CA SER A 230 15.46 1.00 -20.71
C SER A 230 14.67 2.30 -20.88
N SER A 231 15.35 3.44 -20.76
CA SER A 231 14.72 4.76 -20.90
C SER A 231 13.98 4.91 -22.23
N GLU A 232 14.47 4.27 -23.29
CA GLU A 232 13.88 4.29 -24.63
C GLU A 232 12.51 3.62 -24.70
N ILE A 233 12.32 2.58 -23.89
CA ILE A 233 11.05 1.87 -23.76
C ILE A 233 10.17 2.58 -22.73
N TYR A 234 10.73 2.98 -21.58
CA TYR A 234 9.94 3.63 -20.54
C TYR A 234 9.26 4.92 -21.03
N ARG A 235 9.94 5.71 -21.86
CA ARG A 235 9.40 6.96 -22.44
C ARG A 235 8.27 6.77 -23.45
N THR A 236 7.90 5.52 -23.79
CA THR A 236 6.70 5.25 -24.60
C THR A 236 5.42 5.32 -23.78
N LEU A 237 5.53 5.26 -22.44
CA LEU A 237 4.41 5.61 -21.56
C LEU A 237 4.20 7.14 -21.66
N PRO A 238 2.99 7.62 -22.00
CA PRO A 238 2.73 9.05 -22.19
C PRO A 238 2.95 9.91 -20.95
#